data_AF-A0AAP1EU68-F1
#
_entry.id   AF-A0AAP1EU68-F1
#
_cell.length_a   1.000
_cell.length_b   1.000
_cell.length_c   1.000
_cell.angle_alpha   90.00
_cell.angle_beta   90.00
_cell.angle_gamma   90.00
#
_symmetry.space_group_name_H-M   'P 1'
#
loop_
_entity.id
_entity.type
_entity.pdbx_description
1 polymer ?
#
loop_
_entity_poly.entity_id
_entity_poly.type
_entity_poly.pdbx_seq_one_letter_code
_entity_poly.pdbx_strand_id
1 'polypeptide(L)'
;FRCPQCDGRARSRFRRDGQVYDQCRACRHQTTLRAGTLLQSSKLPLRLWMQAIYLLTSSKTNLAALELKRHLGVTYKAAWRMKHKIMQAMTEREEPRKLKGFVQ
;
A
#
# COMPACT_ATOMS: atom_id res chain seq x y z
N PHE A 1 1.09 -13.72 -13.12
CA PHE A 1 0.91 -14.16 -11.73
C PHE A 1 2.05 -15.08 -11.40
N ARG A 2 2.65 -14.91 -10.22
CA ARG A 2 3.63 -15.84 -9.67
C ARG A 2 3.20 -16.10 -8.25
N CYS A 3 2.90 -17.36 -7.93
CA CYS A 3 2.43 -17.72 -6.61
C CYS A 3 3.54 -17.49 -5.58
N PRO A 4 3.28 -16.77 -4.47
CA PRO A 4 4.31 -16.51 -3.44
C PRO A 4 4.73 -17.76 -2.65
N GLN A 5 4.00 -18.88 -2.78
CA GLN A 5 4.26 -20.14 -2.06
C GLN A 5 4.96 -21.20 -2.92
N CYS A 6 4.64 -21.29 -4.21
CA CYS A 6 5.13 -22.38 -5.07
C CYS A 6 5.65 -21.92 -6.44
N ASP A 7 5.76 -20.60 -6.67
CA ASP A 7 6.17 -19.99 -7.95
C ASP A 7 5.33 -20.36 -9.19
N GLY A 8 4.25 -21.11 -9.02
CA GLY A 8 3.33 -21.50 -10.08
C GLY A 8 2.70 -20.29 -10.80
N ARG A 9 2.57 -20.40 -12.11
CA ARG A 9 2.05 -19.33 -12.99
C ARG A 9 0.55 -19.43 -13.25
N ALA A 10 -0.01 -20.64 -13.18
CA ALA A 10 -1.42 -20.89 -13.40
C ALA A 10 -2.26 -20.43 -12.21
N ARG A 11 -3.26 -19.57 -12.47
CA ARG A 11 -4.20 -19.06 -11.47
C ARG A 11 -5.65 -19.17 -11.92
N SER A 12 -6.56 -19.31 -10.97
CA SER A 12 -7.97 -18.96 -11.08
C SER A 12 -8.20 -17.58 -10.46
N ARG A 13 -9.19 -16.85 -10.96
CA ARG A 13 -9.56 -15.52 -10.45
C ARG A 13 -11.03 -15.52 -10.07
N PHE A 14 -11.35 -15.01 -8.90
CA PHE A 14 -12.73 -14.85 -8.45
C PHE A 14 -12.89 -13.56 -7.64
N ARG A 15 -14.15 -13.15 -7.46
CA ARG A 15 -14.51 -11.97 -6.67
C ARG A 15 -15.29 -12.40 -5.43
N ARG A 16 -14.97 -11.79 -4.30
CA ARG A 16 -15.69 -11.93 -3.04
C ARG A 16 -15.69 -10.58 -2.35
N ASP A 17 -16.85 -10.13 -1.86
CA ASP A 17 -17.00 -8.88 -1.12
C ASP A 17 -16.41 -7.65 -1.85
N GLY A 18 -16.54 -7.61 -3.18
CA GLY A 18 -15.98 -6.54 -4.03
C GLY A 18 -14.46 -6.59 -4.23
N GLN A 19 -13.76 -7.54 -3.61
CA GLN A 19 -12.32 -7.75 -3.74
C GLN A 19 -12.03 -8.89 -4.73
N VAL A 20 -11.04 -8.66 -5.59
CA VAL A 20 -10.54 -9.69 -6.52
C VAL A 20 -9.48 -10.53 -5.81
N TYR A 21 -9.65 -11.84 -5.86
CA TYR A 21 -8.73 -12.86 -5.39
C TYR A 21 -8.16 -13.64 -6.57
N ASP A 22 -6.86 -13.86 -6.54
CA ASP A 22 -6.16 -14.77 -7.44
C ASP A 22 -5.75 -16.01 -6.62
N GLN A 23 -6.17 -17.19 -7.05
CA GLN A 23 -5.83 -18.46 -6.41
C GLN A 23 -4.90 -19.27 -7.32
N CYS A 24 -3.80 -19.76 -6.76
CA CYS A 24 -2.88 -20.63 -7.48
C CYS A 24 -3.54 -21.98 -7.78
N ARG A 25 -3.43 -22.49 -9.01
CA ARG A 25 -3.97 -23.82 -9.37
C ARG A 25 -3.12 -24.97 -8.85
N ALA A 26 -1.83 -24.76 -8.60
CA ALA A 26 -0.92 -25.80 -8.11
C ALA A 26 -1.07 -26.05 -6.60
N CYS A 27 -0.92 -25.01 -5.77
CA CYS A 27 -0.96 -25.15 -4.30
C CYS A 27 -2.25 -24.64 -3.64
N ARG A 28 -3.23 -24.16 -4.42
CA ARG A 28 -4.49 -23.56 -3.94
C ARG A 28 -4.34 -22.32 -3.05
N HIS A 29 -3.14 -21.76 -2.91
CA HIS A 29 -2.89 -20.53 -2.16
C HIS A 29 -3.65 -19.35 -2.77
N GLN A 30 -4.34 -18.59 -1.92
CA GLN A 30 -5.11 -17.40 -2.31
C GLN A 30 -4.33 -16.14 -1.99
N THR A 31 -4.29 -15.22 -2.94
CA THR A 31 -3.68 -13.91 -2.76
C THR A 31 -4.52 -12.84 -3.42
N THR A 32 -4.24 -11.58 -3.10
CA THR A 32 -4.88 -10.42 -3.72
C THR A 32 -3.81 -9.51 -4.28
N LEU A 33 -4.19 -8.59 -5.17
CA LEU A 33 -3.25 -7.57 -5.69
C LEU A 33 -2.63 -6.69 -4.59
N ARG A 34 -3.25 -6.64 -3.41
CA ARG A 34 -2.76 -5.86 -2.25
C ARG A 34 -1.93 -6.68 -1.27
N ALA A 35 -1.89 -8.01 -1.41
CA ALA A 35 -1.14 -8.87 -0.52
C ALA A 35 0.36 -8.59 -0.64
N GLY A 36 1.06 -8.50 0.48
CA GLY A 36 2.48 -8.15 0.54
C GLY A 36 2.78 -6.68 0.28
N THR A 37 1.77 -5.80 0.21
CA THR A 37 1.96 -4.35 0.02
C THR A 37 1.49 -3.58 1.25
N LEU A 38 1.86 -2.30 1.35
CA LEU A 38 1.33 -1.38 2.39
C LEU A 38 -0.21 -1.32 2.43
N LEU A 39 -0.86 -1.67 1.32
CA LEU A 39 -2.31 -1.69 1.13
C LEU A 39 -2.98 -2.97 1.67
N GLN A 40 -2.20 -3.93 2.16
CA GLN A 40 -2.71 -5.18 2.69
C GLN A 40 -3.70 -4.92 3.83
N SER A 41 -4.79 -5.71 3.81
CA SER A 41 -5.91 -5.64 4.77
C SER A 41 -6.63 -4.29 4.82
N SER A 42 -6.41 -3.39 3.85
CA SER A 42 -7.17 -2.15 3.76
C SER A 42 -8.52 -2.37 3.08
N LYS A 43 -9.60 -1.91 3.72
CA LYS A 43 -10.95 -1.85 3.14
C LYS A 43 -11.18 -0.60 2.28
N LEU A 44 -10.20 0.31 2.22
CA LEU A 44 -10.33 1.54 1.43
C LEU A 44 -10.12 1.25 -0.06
N PRO A 45 -10.80 1.99 -0.96
CA PRO A 45 -10.51 1.94 -2.39
C PRO A 45 -9.06 2.30 -2.71
N LEU A 46 -8.49 1.66 -3.74
CA LEU A 46 -7.12 1.92 -4.18
C LEU A 46 -6.89 3.39 -4.59
N ARG A 47 -7.93 4.03 -5.15
CA ARG A 47 -7.88 5.45 -5.55
C ARG A 47 -7.56 6.39 -4.37
N LEU A 48 -8.15 6.13 -3.19
CA LEU A 48 -7.87 6.95 -2.00
C LEU A 48 -6.43 6.80 -1.54
N TRP A 49 -5.86 5.60 -1.66
CA TRP A 49 -4.45 5.39 -1.37
C TRP A 49 -3.52 6.12 -2.32
N MET A 50 -3.82 6.12 -3.62
CA MET A 50 -3.05 6.87 -4.60
C MET A 50 -3.12 8.37 -4.36
N GLN A 51 -4.31 8.89 -4.02
CA GLN A 51 -4.47 10.29 -3.61
C GLN A 51 -3.68 10.61 -2.34
N ALA A 52 -3.71 9.73 -1.33
CA ALA A 52 -2.97 9.95 -0.09
C ALA A 52 -1.45 9.99 -0.32
N ILE A 53 -0.93 9.07 -1.14
CA ILE A 53 0.48 9.05 -1.53
C ILE A 53 0.85 10.33 -2.27
N TYR A 54 0.02 10.74 -3.24
CA TYR A 54 0.24 11.98 -3.99
C TYR A 54 0.29 13.21 -3.07
N LEU A 55 -0.66 13.35 -2.14
CA LEU A 55 -0.71 14.48 -1.22
C LEU A 55 0.50 14.52 -0.28
N LEU A 56 0.92 13.38 0.26
CA LEU A 56 2.07 13.30 1.18
C LEU A 56 3.41 13.50 0.48
N THR A 57 3.53 13.10 -0.80
CA THR A 57 4.77 13.26 -1.57
C THR A 57 4.89 14.62 -2.25
N SER A 58 3.76 15.26 -2.58
CA SER A 58 3.74 16.61 -3.18
C SER A 58 3.90 17.72 -2.14
N SER A 59 3.60 17.44 -0.87
CA SER A 59 3.79 18.41 0.21
C SER A 59 5.26 18.57 0.57
N LYS A 60 5.77 19.81 0.54
CA LYS A 60 7.13 20.15 1.02
C LYS A 60 7.34 19.82 2.50
N THR A 61 6.25 19.76 3.28
CA THR A 61 6.24 19.45 4.71
C THR A 61 5.34 18.25 5.00
N ASN A 62 5.56 17.60 6.14
CA ASN A 62 4.76 16.46 6.57
C ASN A 62 3.28 16.85 6.80
N LEU A 63 2.40 16.51 5.84
CA LEU A 63 0.97 16.83 5.91
C LEU A 63 0.31 16.23 7.17
N ALA A 64 -0.48 17.02 7.90
CA ALA A 64 -1.20 16.54 9.07
C ALA A 64 -2.27 15.48 8.69
N ALA A 65 -2.50 14.49 9.57
CA ALA A 65 -3.53 13.48 9.34
C ALA A 65 -4.96 14.08 9.27
N LEU A 66 -5.18 15.21 9.97
CA LEU A 66 -6.45 15.94 9.91
C LEU A 66 -6.68 16.58 8.52
N GLU A 67 -5.62 17.08 7.89
CA GLU A 67 -5.69 17.65 6.55
C GLU A 67 -5.90 16.54 5.51
N LEU A 68 -5.21 15.41 5.67
CA LEU A 68 -5.42 14.22 4.85
C LEU A 68 -6.87 13.72 4.92
N LYS A 69 -7.49 13.76 6.11
CA LYS A 69 -8.91 13.45 6.31
C LYS A 69 -9.81 14.37 5.48
N ARG A 70 -9.54 15.68 5.47
CA ARG A 70 -10.32 16.68 4.72
C ARG A 70 -10.24 16.45 3.22
N HIS A 71 -9.04 16.19 2.69
CA HIS A 71 -8.87 15.93 1.25
C HIS A 71 -9.49 14.60 0.79
N LEU A 72 -9.39 13.54 1.60
CA LEU A 72 -9.83 12.19 1.20
C LEU A 72 -11.28 11.87 1.59
N GLY A 73 -11.91 12.66 2.45
CA GLY A 73 -13.26 12.39 2.96
C GLY A 73 -13.38 11.11 3.81
N VAL A 74 -12.28 10.62 4.39
CA VAL A 74 -12.28 9.41 5.23
C VAL A 74 -12.40 9.73 6.71
N THR A 75 -12.52 8.71 7.56
CA THR A 75 -12.41 8.92 9.01
C THR A 75 -11.00 9.33 9.41
N TYR A 76 -10.86 10.08 10.50
CA TYR A 76 -9.55 10.47 11.01
C TYR A 76 -8.64 9.25 11.27
N LYS A 77 -9.20 8.19 11.87
CA LYS A 77 -8.48 6.93 12.13
C LYS A 77 -7.94 6.29 10.85
N ALA A 78 -8.71 6.34 9.76
CA ALA A 78 -8.28 5.85 8.46
C ALA A 78 -7.14 6.71 7.89
N ALA A 79 -7.31 8.04 7.87
CA ALA A 79 -6.28 8.97 7.40
C ALA A 79 -4.96 8.82 8.18
N TRP A 80 -5.05 8.73 9.51
CA TRP A 80 -3.89 8.52 10.38
C TRP A 80 -3.15 7.22 10.05
N ARG A 81 -3.87 6.09 9.92
CA ARG A 81 -3.24 4.80 9.54
C ARG A 81 -2.62 4.84 8.15
N MET A 82 -3.28 5.50 7.19
CA MET A 82 -2.73 5.67 5.84
C MET A 82 -1.42 6.45 5.88
N LYS A 83 -1.41 7.60 6.56
CA LYS A 83 -0.21 8.41 6.76
C LYS A 83 0.91 7.58 7.38
N HIS A 84 0.65 6.91 8.50
CA HIS A 84 1.67 6.11 9.18
C HIS A 84 2.26 5.01 8.28
N LYS A 85 1.42 4.27 7.55
CA LYS A 85 1.89 3.23 6.63
C LYS A 85 2.73 3.78 5.48
N ILE A 86 2.35 4.93 4.94
CA ILE A 86 3.09 5.58 3.84
C ILE A 86 4.44 6.09 4.36
N MET A 87 4.46 6.78 5.50
CA MET A 87 5.70 7.29 6.10
C MET A 87 6.64 6.15 6.47
N GLN A 88 6.13 5.08 7.08
CA GLN A 88 6.93 3.89 7.40
C GLN A 88 7.55 3.29 6.14
N ALA A 89 6.78 3.11 5.06
CA ALA A 89 7.29 2.57 3.81
C ALA A 89 8.36 3.48 3.16
N MET A 90 8.24 4.82 3.33
CA MET A 90 9.27 5.77 2.90
C MET A 90 10.54 5.63 3.75
N THR A 91 10.42 5.52 5.08
CA THR A 91 11.54 5.31 5.99
C THR A 91 12.28 4.01 5.70
N GLU A 92 11.57 2.88 5.61
CA GLU A 92 12.16 1.57 5.31
C GLU A 92 12.89 1.56 3.97
N ARG A 93 12.44 2.37 3.00
CA ARG A 93 13.08 2.49 1.69
C ARG A 93 14.34 3.35 1.72
N GLU A 94 14.37 4.36 2.57
CA GLU A 94 15.50 5.29 2.69
C GLU A 94 16.57 4.80 3.68
N GLU A 95 16.22 3.96 4.66
CA GLU A 95 17.15 3.38 5.64
C GLU A 95 18.43 2.75 5.05
N PRO A 96 18.38 1.92 3.98
CA PRO A 96 19.59 1.37 3.38
C PRO A 96 20.35 2.39 2.50
N ARG A 97 19.77 3.57 2.23
CA ARG A 97 20.35 4.56 1.32
C ARG A 97 21.39 5.40 2.04
N LYS A 98 22.65 5.12 1.73
CA LYS A 98 23.77 6.00 2.14
C LYS A 98 23.94 7.13 1.14
N LEU A 99 23.96 8.37 1.64
CA LEU A 99 24.39 9.52 0.85
C LEU A 99 25.87 9.35 0.49
N LYS A 100 26.22 9.61 -0.77
CA LYS A 100 27.60 9.57 -1.27
C LYS A 100 28.01 11.00 -1.65
N GLY A 101 29.25 11.39 -1.31
CA GLY A 101 29.78 12.74 -1.55
C GLY A 101 30.04 13.49 -0.24
N PHE A 102 30.36 14.79 -0.34
CA PHE A 102 30.50 15.67 0.82
C PHE A 102 29.11 15.95 1.39
N VAL A 103 28.87 15.50 2.62
CA VAL A 103 27.65 15.78 3.39
C VAL A 103 28.03 16.86 4.40
N GLN A 104 27.50 18.07 4.22
CA GLN A 104 27.77 19.24 5.08
C GLN A 104 26.65 19.45 6.09
#